data_AF-A0AA85A9B8-F1
#
_entry.id   AF-A0AA85A9B8-F1
#
_cell.length_a   1.000
_cell.length_b   1.000
_cell.length_c   1.000
_cell.angle_alpha   90.00
_cell.angle_beta   90.00
_cell.angle_gamma   90.00
#
_symmetry.space_group_name_H-M   'P 1'
#
loop_
_entity.id
_entity.type
_entity.pdbx_description
1 polymer ?
#
loop_
_entity_poly.entity_id
_entity_poly.type
_entity_poly.pdbx_seq_one_letter_code
_entity_poly.pdbx_strand_id
1 'polypeptide(L)'
;MDPFSWIRFLLQAQQKCAVIGLFGSQHSRLSVCESKDYNSISSDPVELEVNVLVHDETCMKFSRNLYVTYPNNLTLWDIYYFILSPTLCYELNFPRTMTIRKQFLFKRIFELIFIPQLILCLIQQWILPILSNSYVPFTESRFSLIVERCLKLAIPNHLIWLLFFYLVFHSLLNVIGEILYFGDRFFYSDWWNAESVPAFWSKWNIPVHRFARRHIYIPLLRSGFSRFQAGLVVFMISAFFHEILVSIPLKMLRFWAFFGMLSQVPYAYIVSRLFPSGGQGGNLAVWLTLIIGQPLAILAYFHDYFIIHYNVGGM
;
A
#
# COMPACT_ATOMS: atom_id res chain seq x y z
N MET A 1 -27.27 -20.92 12.88
CA MET A 1 -25.95 -20.69 12.24
C MET A 1 -25.40 -19.40 12.83
N ASP A 2 -24.28 -19.47 13.54
CA ASP A 2 -23.66 -18.29 14.17
C ASP A 2 -23.15 -17.34 13.06
N PRO A 3 -23.68 -16.11 12.92
CA PRO A 3 -23.36 -15.20 11.82
C PRO A 3 -21.89 -14.74 11.80
N PHE A 4 -21.10 -15.13 12.80
CA PHE A 4 -19.67 -14.83 12.94
C PHE A 4 -18.73 -16.02 12.62
N SER A 5 -19.28 -17.16 12.19
CA SER A 5 -18.49 -18.36 11.87
C SER A 5 -17.50 -18.15 10.71
N TRP A 6 -17.88 -17.37 9.70
CA TRP A 6 -16.99 -17.01 8.58
C TRP A 6 -15.82 -16.11 9.01
N ILE A 7 -16.00 -15.28 10.03
CA ILE A 7 -14.94 -14.41 10.57
C ILE A 7 -13.88 -15.25 11.29
N ARG A 8 -14.31 -16.24 12.09
CA ARG A 8 -13.39 -17.19 12.74
C ARG A 8 -12.59 -18.00 11.71
N PHE A 9 -13.23 -18.38 10.60
CA PHE A 9 -12.57 -19.06 9.50
C PHE A 9 -11.52 -18.17 8.81
N LEU A 10 -11.84 -16.90 8.51
CA LEU A 10 -10.89 -15.96 7.91
C LEU A 10 -9.68 -15.71 8.81
N LEU A 11 -9.89 -15.52 10.11
CA LEU A 11 -8.79 -15.35 11.06
C LEU A 11 -7.92 -16.61 11.19
N GLN A 12 -8.53 -17.79 11.29
CA GLN A 12 -7.77 -19.06 11.29
C GLN A 12 -6.99 -19.27 9.99
N ALA A 13 -7.55 -18.90 8.83
CA ALA A 13 -6.85 -18.97 7.55
C ALA A 13 -5.64 -18.03 7.51
N GLN A 14 -5.81 -16.77 7.93
CA GLN A 14 -4.73 -15.77 8.00
C GLN A 14 -3.64 -16.16 9.01
N GLN A 15 -4.02 -16.79 10.13
CA GLN A 15 -3.11 -17.25 11.18
C GLN A 15 -2.33 -18.50 10.78
N LYS A 16 -2.95 -19.48 10.09
CA LYS A 16 -2.23 -20.59 9.47
C LYS A 16 -1.19 -20.08 8.49
N CYS A 17 -1.50 -19.06 7.67
CA CYS A 17 -0.51 -18.40 6.82
C CYS A 17 0.60 -17.69 7.62
N ALA A 18 0.31 -17.14 8.81
CA ALA A 18 1.27 -16.49 9.71
C ALA A 18 2.31 -17.45 10.29
N VAL A 19 1.85 -18.57 10.86
CA VAL A 19 2.70 -19.57 11.52
C VAL A 19 3.65 -20.22 10.51
N ILE A 20 3.19 -20.45 9.28
CA ILE A 20 4.03 -21.01 8.21
C ILE A 20 5.02 -19.94 7.67
N GLY A 21 4.79 -18.64 7.92
CA GLY A 21 5.74 -17.56 7.60
C GLY A 21 6.79 -17.28 8.68
N LEU A 22 6.56 -17.71 9.93
CA LEU A 22 7.41 -17.42 11.08
C LEU A 22 8.64 -18.32 11.22
N PHE A 23 8.67 -19.48 10.56
CA PHE A 23 9.84 -20.39 10.57
C PHE A 23 11.11 -19.83 9.89
N GLY A 24 11.09 -18.60 9.36
CA GLY A 24 12.24 -17.97 8.70
C GLY A 24 12.69 -16.61 9.25
N SER A 25 12.13 -16.08 10.35
CA SER A 25 12.42 -14.69 10.77
C SER A 25 12.36 -14.45 12.29
N GLN A 26 12.72 -15.43 13.11
CA GLN A 26 12.61 -15.31 14.57
C GLN A 26 13.78 -14.63 15.29
N HIS A 27 14.84 -14.21 14.58
CA HIS A 27 15.89 -13.37 15.16
C HIS A 27 15.78 -11.93 14.65
N SER A 28 15.87 -10.98 15.59
CA SER A 28 15.96 -9.52 15.41
C SER A 28 14.64 -8.74 15.25
N ARG A 29 13.86 -8.66 16.33
CA ARG A 29 13.06 -7.46 16.64
C ARG A 29 12.68 -7.41 18.13
N LEU A 30 13.70 -7.34 18.98
CA LEU A 30 13.52 -6.92 20.38
C LEU A 30 13.69 -5.40 20.40
N SER A 31 12.60 -4.69 20.67
CA SER A 31 12.62 -3.25 20.94
C SER A 31 13.41 -3.00 22.22
N VAL A 32 14.50 -2.24 22.09
CA VAL A 32 15.28 -1.70 23.21
C VAL A 32 14.35 -0.88 24.10
N CYS A 33 14.12 -1.34 25.32
CA CYS A 33 13.63 -0.48 26.40
C CYS A 33 14.80 0.36 26.88
N GLU A 34 14.74 1.65 26.63
CA GLU A 34 15.71 2.63 27.10
C GLU A 34 15.39 2.99 28.55
N SER A 35 16.06 2.34 29.52
CA SER A 35 16.03 2.74 30.93
C SER A 35 17.23 3.63 31.22
N LYS A 36 16.96 4.93 31.40
CA LYS A 36 17.85 5.86 32.10
C LYS A 36 17.95 5.41 33.56
N ASP A 37 19.16 5.14 34.03
CA ASP A 37 19.66 5.37 35.39
C ASP A 37 20.92 4.52 35.62
N TYR A 38 22.05 5.02 35.12
CA TYR A 38 23.38 4.63 35.61
C TYR A 38 23.73 5.63 36.71
N ASN A 39 23.73 5.19 37.98
CA ASN A 39 24.63 5.65 39.05
C ASN A 39 24.17 5.15 40.42
N SER A 40 24.23 3.83 40.65
CA SER A 40 24.46 3.22 41.97
C SER A 40 24.25 1.72 41.84
N ILE A 41 25.31 0.90 41.86
CA ILE A 41 25.30 -0.46 42.43
C ILE A 41 26.76 -0.92 42.60
N SER A 42 27.00 -1.48 43.78
CA SER A 42 28.27 -1.98 44.30
C SER A 42 28.88 -3.13 43.52
N SER A 43 30.19 -3.28 43.72
CA SER A 43 31.07 -4.26 43.11
C SER A 43 30.96 -5.64 43.75
N ASP A 44 30.10 -6.51 43.22
CA ASP A 44 30.23 -7.97 43.36
C ASP A 44 29.68 -8.69 42.11
N PRO A 45 30.54 -9.37 41.31
CA PRO A 45 30.17 -9.89 39.99
C PRO A 45 29.17 -11.07 40.02
N VAL A 46 29.03 -11.76 41.15
CA VAL A 46 28.11 -12.91 41.31
C VAL A 46 26.67 -12.44 41.55
N GLU A 47 26.47 -11.30 42.22
CA GLU A 47 25.14 -10.71 42.44
C GLU A 47 24.54 -10.11 41.16
N LEU A 48 25.41 -9.63 40.26
CA LEU A 48 25.02 -9.08 38.96
C LEU A 48 24.43 -10.16 38.04
N GLU A 49 25.01 -11.37 38.04
CA GLU A 49 24.60 -12.48 37.17
C GLU A 49 23.26 -13.10 37.63
N VAL A 50 23.07 -13.23 38.95
CA VAL A 50 21.82 -13.72 39.54
C VAL A 50 20.69 -12.71 39.36
N ASN A 51 20.94 -11.41 39.57
CA ASN A 51 19.91 -10.39 39.34
C ASN A 51 19.55 -10.23 37.86
N VAL A 52 20.50 -10.34 36.93
CA VAL A 52 20.21 -10.31 35.48
C VAL A 52 19.35 -11.52 35.07
N LEU A 53 19.65 -12.72 35.57
CA LEU A 53 18.88 -13.93 35.24
C LEU A 53 17.49 -13.97 35.90
N VAL A 54 17.36 -13.52 37.14
CA VAL A 54 16.06 -13.41 37.84
C VAL A 54 15.21 -12.30 37.21
N HIS A 55 15.82 -11.18 36.81
CA HIS A 55 15.10 -10.13 36.09
C HIS A 55 14.68 -10.60 34.69
N ASP A 56 15.46 -11.45 34.01
CA ASP A 56 15.14 -12.01 32.71
C ASP A 56 14.01 -13.05 32.78
N GLU A 57 13.98 -13.96 33.76
CA GLU A 57 12.84 -14.87 33.92
C GLU A 57 11.54 -14.14 34.32
N THR A 58 11.64 -13.14 35.20
CA THR A 58 10.48 -12.37 35.67
C THR A 58 9.99 -11.41 34.58
N CYS A 59 10.89 -10.79 33.82
CA CYS A 59 10.58 -9.96 32.65
C CYS A 59 10.06 -10.78 31.47
N MET A 60 10.58 -12.00 31.26
CA MET A 60 10.06 -12.96 30.28
C MET A 60 8.69 -13.52 30.68
N LYS A 61 8.43 -13.76 31.97
CA LYS A 61 7.10 -14.11 32.48
C LYS A 61 6.12 -12.94 32.38
N PHE A 62 6.55 -11.74 32.76
CA PHE A 62 5.76 -10.52 32.68
C PHE A 62 5.41 -10.18 31.22
N SER A 63 6.40 -10.26 30.32
CA SER A 63 6.20 -10.14 28.88
C SER A 63 5.26 -11.22 28.35
N ARG A 64 5.43 -12.50 28.74
CA ARG A 64 4.50 -13.58 28.34
C ARG A 64 3.06 -13.34 28.81
N ASN A 65 2.85 -12.68 29.95
CA ASN A 65 1.52 -12.32 30.45
C ASN A 65 0.89 -11.13 29.69
N LEU A 66 1.69 -10.32 28.99
CA LEU A 66 1.22 -9.20 28.16
C LEU A 66 0.91 -9.59 26.72
N TYR A 67 1.53 -10.66 26.20
CA TYR A 67 1.31 -11.10 24.82
C TYR A 67 0.04 -11.94 24.69
N VAL A 68 -0.86 -11.51 23.80
CA VAL A 68 -2.04 -12.27 23.46
C VAL A 68 -1.61 -13.51 22.67
N THR A 69 -2.03 -14.68 23.17
CA THR A 69 -1.77 -15.99 22.56
C THR A 69 -3.08 -16.62 22.11
N TYR A 70 -3.01 -17.52 21.13
CA TYR A 70 -4.18 -18.31 20.73
C TYR A 70 -4.59 -19.25 21.88
N PRO A 71 -5.88 -19.38 22.22
CA PRO A 71 -7.07 -18.86 21.52
C PRO A 71 -7.60 -17.50 22.03
N ASN A 72 -6.89 -16.84 22.94
CA ASN A 72 -7.36 -15.63 23.62
C ASN A 72 -7.48 -14.39 22.71
N ASN A 73 -6.95 -14.44 21.49
CA ASN A 73 -7.05 -13.38 20.47
C ASN A 73 -8.39 -13.37 19.71
N LEU A 74 -9.28 -14.34 19.97
CA LEU A 74 -10.56 -14.48 19.28
C LEU A 74 -11.64 -13.59 19.92
N THR A 75 -11.31 -12.34 20.23
CA THR A 75 -12.26 -11.36 20.74
C THR A 75 -12.81 -10.49 19.61
N LEU A 76 -14.03 -9.99 19.76
CA LEU A 76 -14.60 -9.03 18.79
C LEU A 76 -13.78 -7.74 18.74
N TRP A 77 -13.17 -7.33 19.85
CA TRP A 77 -12.33 -6.15 19.93
C TRP A 77 -11.08 -6.29 19.06
N ASP A 78 -10.39 -7.42 19.09
CA ASP A 78 -9.21 -7.67 18.26
C ASP A 78 -9.57 -7.66 16.76
N ILE A 79 -10.76 -8.18 16.42
CA ILE A 79 -11.28 -8.16 15.05
C ILE A 79 -11.57 -6.73 14.59
N TYR A 80 -12.34 -5.94 15.35
CA TYR A 80 -12.64 -4.56 14.99
C TYR A 80 -11.39 -3.70 14.93
N TYR A 81 -10.46 -3.92 15.87
CA TYR A 81 -9.17 -3.24 15.85
C TYR A 81 -8.41 -3.54 14.57
N PHE A 82 -8.33 -4.80 14.14
CA PHE A 82 -7.68 -5.19 12.89
C PHE A 82 -8.37 -4.58 11.67
N ILE A 83 -9.70 -4.63 11.58
CA ILE A 83 -10.46 -4.08 10.45
C ILE A 83 -10.19 -2.59 10.25
N LEU A 84 -10.04 -1.84 11.35
CA LEU A 84 -9.77 -0.40 11.30
C LEU A 84 -8.28 -0.09 11.14
N SER A 85 -7.39 -1.01 11.52
CA SER A 85 -5.95 -0.79 11.45
C SER A 85 -5.47 -0.61 10.00
N PRO A 86 -4.47 0.26 9.76
CA PRO A 86 -3.98 0.54 8.40
C PRO A 86 -3.03 -0.56 7.89
N THR A 87 -3.40 -1.84 8.08
CA THR A 87 -2.66 -3.01 7.59
C THR A 87 -3.62 -4.07 7.08
N LEU A 88 -3.18 -4.85 6.10
CA LEU A 88 -3.95 -5.94 5.52
C LEU A 88 -3.52 -7.32 6.03
N CYS A 89 -2.45 -7.38 6.83
CA CYS A 89 -1.94 -8.62 7.40
C CYS A 89 -2.28 -8.67 8.88
N TYR A 90 -3.09 -9.66 9.27
CA TYR A 90 -3.38 -9.90 10.68
C TYR A 90 -2.15 -10.46 11.41
N GLU A 91 -1.87 -9.88 12.57
CA GLU A 91 -0.89 -10.34 13.54
C GLU A 91 -1.53 -10.34 14.93
N LEU A 92 -1.11 -11.27 15.80
CA LEU A 92 -1.71 -11.39 17.14
C LEU A 92 -1.41 -10.17 18.00
N ASN A 93 -0.19 -9.64 17.89
CA ASN A 93 0.30 -8.55 18.72
C ASN A 93 0.88 -7.47 17.83
N PHE A 94 0.08 -6.46 17.53
CA PHE A 94 0.53 -5.30 16.76
C PHE A 94 1.40 -4.37 17.61
N PRO A 95 2.48 -3.79 17.07
CA PRO A 95 3.23 -2.76 17.78
C PRO A 95 2.30 -1.57 18.06
N ARG A 96 2.40 -1.00 19.27
CA ARG A 96 1.57 0.12 19.72
C ARG A 96 2.41 1.35 20.06
N THR A 97 1.86 2.53 19.79
CA THR A 97 2.40 3.79 20.31
C THR A 97 1.90 4.04 21.72
N MET A 98 2.73 4.61 22.60
CA MET A 98 2.34 4.88 23.99
C MET A 98 1.38 6.06 24.13
N THR A 99 1.48 7.07 23.26
CA THR A 99 0.69 8.30 23.33
C THR A 99 0.31 8.80 21.94
N ILE A 100 -0.77 9.59 21.86
CA ILE A 100 -1.15 10.33 20.64
C ILE A 100 -0.35 11.62 20.57
N ARG A 101 0.45 11.77 19.53
CA ARG A 101 1.22 12.99 19.27
C ARG A 101 0.33 14.04 18.62
N LYS A 102 -0.31 14.88 19.45
CA LYS A 102 -1.32 15.87 19.02
C LYS A 102 -0.84 16.81 17.90
N GLN A 103 0.41 17.30 17.97
CA GLN A 103 0.97 18.18 16.94
C GLN A 103 1.13 17.46 15.60
N PHE A 104 1.59 16.21 15.62
CA PHE A 104 1.71 15.38 14.43
C PHE A 104 0.32 15.12 13.84
N LEU A 105 -0.65 14.73 14.68
CA LEU A 105 -2.03 14.48 14.25
C LEU A 105 -2.67 15.72 13.62
N PHE A 106 -2.56 16.89 14.25
CA PHE A 106 -3.11 18.15 13.72
C PHE A 106 -2.49 18.50 12.36
N LYS A 107 -1.17 18.37 12.22
CA LYS A 107 -0.48 18.60 10.94
C LYS A 107 -1.00 17.66 9.84
N ARG A 108 -1.17 16.37 10.14
CA ARG A 108 -1.70 15.41 9.16
C ARG A 108 -3.17 15.68 8.81
N ILE A 109 -4.00 16.09 9.78
CA ILE A 109 -5.40 16.47 9.54
C ILE A 109 -5.49 17.73 8.66
N PHE A 110 -4.63 18.73 8.89
CA PHE A 110 -4.57 19.90 8.03
C PHE A 110 -4.24 19.52 6.58
N GLU A 111 -3.28 18.63 6.37
CA GLU A 111 -2.95 18.11 5.03
C GLU A 111 -4.12 17.35 4.39
N LEU A 112 -4.87 16.58 5.18
CA LEU A 112 -6.09 15.90 4.71
C LEU A 112 -7.17 16.87 4.24
N ILE A 113 -7.17 18.13 4.67
CA ILE A 113 -8.11 19.16 4.22
C ILE A 113 -7.50 19.94 3.05
N PHE A 114 -6.24 20.35 3.17
CA PHE A 114 -5.57 21.20 2.19
C PHE A 114 -5.32 20.50 0.85
N ILE A 115 -4.81 19.26 0.87
CA ILE A 115 -4.41 18.57 -0.36
C ILE A 115 -5.61 18.25 -1.27
N PRO A 116 -6.77 17.79 -0.76
CA PRO A 116 -7.95 17.65 -1.61
C PRO A 116 -8.40 18.95 -2.26
N GLN A 117 -8.34 20.08 -1.55
CA GLN A 117 -8.65 21.39 -2.14
C GLN A 117 -7.67 21.76 -3.25
N LEU A 118 -6.38 21.46 -3.07
CA LEU A 118 -5.37 21.64 -4.11
C LEU A 118 -5.64 20.73 -5.32
N ILE A 119 -6.00 19.47 -5.11
CA ILE A 119 -6.38 18.54 -6.19
C ILE A 119 -7.60 19.07 -6.95
N LEU A 120 -8.64 19.54 -6.24
CA LEU A 120 -9.84 20.13 -6.87
C LEU A 120 -9.49 21.36 -7.70
N CYS A 121 -8.62 22.23 -7.20
CA CYS A 121 -8.12 23.39 -7.93
C CYS A 121 -7.38 22.98 -9.22
N LEU A 122 -6.48 21.99 -9.14
CA LEU A 122 -5.76 21.47 -10.31
C LEU A 122 -6.71 20.85 -11.35
N ILE A 123 -7.72 20.11 -10.91
CA ILE A 123 -8.73 19.55 -11.81
C ILE A 123 -9.49 20.69 -12.50
N GLN A 124 -9.99 21.66 -11.74
CA GLN A 124 -10.81 22.75 -12.29
C GLN A 124 -10.05 23.69 -13.22
N GLN A 125 -8.83 24.07 -12.87
CA GLN A 125 -8.06 25.07 -13.60
C GLN A 125 -7.22 24.47 -14.74
N TRP A 126 -6.84 23.19 -14.64
CA TRP A 126 -5.92 22.57 -15.62
C TRP A 126 -6.57 21.45 -16.41
N ILE A 127 -7.18 20.46 -15.74
CA ILE A 127 -7.77 19.30 -16.43
C ILE A 127 -9.05 19.66 -17.18
N LEU A 128 -10.01 20.33 -16.52
CA LEU A 128 -11.32 20.62 -17.12
C LEU A 128 -11.23 21.47 -18.40
N PRO A 129 -10.41 22.53 -18.51
CA PRO A 129 -10.29 23.29 -19.75
C PRO A 129 -9.71 22.48 -20.91
N ILE A 130 -8.81 21.53 -20.63
CA ILE A 130 -8.26 20.64 -21.67
C ILE A 130 -9.32 19.64 -22.14
N LEU A 131 -10.14 19.13 -21.22
CA LEU A 131 -11.24 18.21 -21.53
C LEU A 131 -12.38 18.91 -22.27
N SER A 132 -12.79 20.11 -21.87
CA SER A 132 -13.90 20.84 -22.50
C SER A 132 -13.61 21.26 -23.95
N ASN A 133 -12.33 21.46 -24.29
CA ASN A 133 -11.91 21.73 -25.66
C ASN A 133 -11.90 20.47 -26.56
N SER A 134 -12.28 19.30 -26.03
CA SER A 134 -12.21 18.00 -26.71
C SER A 134 -13.60 17.39 -26.88
N TYR A 135 -14.26 17.69 -28.00
CA TYR A 135 -15.65 17.25 -28.27
C TYR A 135 -15.81 15.80 -28.76
N VAL A 136 -14.70 15.06 -28.96
CA VAL A 136 -14.73 13.72 -29.57
C VAL A 136 -14.24 12.67 -28.57
N PRO A 137 -15.03 11.63 -28.25
CA PRO A 137 -14.61 10.51 -27.41
C PRO A 137 -13.31 9.86 -27.88
N PHE A 138 -12.53 9.26 -26.97
CA PHE A 138 -11.30 8.56 -27.37
C PHE A 138 -11.59 7.38 -28.31
N THR A 139 -12.76 6.76 -28.21
CA THR A 139 -13.17 5.60 -29.02
C THR A 139 -13.35 5.93 -30.51
N GLU A 140 -13.66 7.19 -30.84
CA GLU A 140 -13.95 7.64 -32.22
C GLU A 140 -12.87 8.58 -32.77
N SER A 141 -11.85 8.89 -31.96
CA SER A 141 -10.79 9.85 -32.30
C SER A 141 -9.69 9.20 -33.15
N ARG A 142 -9.09 10.00 -34.06
CA ARG A 142 -7.88 9.58 -34.80
C ARG A 142 -6.71 9.37 -33.81
N PHE A 143 -5.92 8.31 -34.01
CA PHE A 143 -4.81 7.95 -33.12
C PHE A 143 -3.86 9.11 -32.80
N SER A 144 -3.52 9.95 -33.78
CA SER A 144 -2.66 11.13 -33.58
C SER A 144 -3.24 12.13 -32.58
N LEU A 145 -4.56 12.36 -32.63
CA LEU A 145 -5.27 13.27 -31.72
C LEU A 145 -5.36 12.68 -30.31
N ILE A 146 -5.51 11.36 -30.20
CA ILE A 146 -5.47 10.65 -28.91
C ILE A 146 -4.13 10.86 -28.23
N VAL A 147 -3.02 10.63 -28.96
CA VAL A 147 -1.66 10.80 -28.44
C VAL A 147 -1.40 12.25 -28.03
N GLU A 148 -1.77 13.24 -28.84
CA GLU A 148 -1.61 14.66 -28.51
C GLU A 148 -2.33 15.01 -27.20
N ARG A 149 -3.59 14.58 -27.05
CA ARG A 149 -4.39 14.85 -25.84
C ARG A 149 -3.83 14.14 -24.61
N CYS A 150 -3.46 12.87 -24.76
CA CYS A 150 -2.80 12.10 -23.70
C CYS A 150 -1.55 12.79 -23.18
N LEU A 151 -0.70 13.32 -24.08
CA LEU A 151 0.51 14.04 -23.70
C LEU A 151 0.22 15.36 -22.97
N LYS A 152 -0.77 16.14 -23.42
CA LYS A 152 -1.20 17.38 -22.74
C LYS A 152 -1.74 17.11 -21.33
N LEU A 153 -2.40 15.97 -21.15
CA LEU A 153 -3.00 15.58 -19.87
C LEU A 153 -2.04 14.81 -18.94
N ALA A 154 -0.95 14.25 -19.46
CA ALA A 154 -0.05 13.40 -18.70
C ALA A 154 0.57 14.11 -17.48
N ILE A 155 1.02 15.36 -17.65
CA ILE A 155 1.65 16.14 -16.58
C ILE A 155 0.66 16.47 -15.45
N PRO A 156 -0.49 17.12 -15.70
CA PRO A 156 -1.44 17.42 -14.62
C PRO A 156 -1.99 16.16 -13.96
N ASN A 157 -2.21 15.10 -14.73
CA ASN A 157 -2.62 13.80 -14.19
C ASN A 157 -1.55 13.24 -13.24
N HIS A 158 -0.28 13.22 -13.65
CA HIS A 158 0.81 12.73 -12.83
C HIS A 158 0.93 13.52 -11.51
N LEU A 159 0.80 14.84 -11.56
CA LEU A 159 0.83 15.69 -10.36
C LEU A 159 -0.32 15.36 -9.40
N ILE A 160 -1.54 15.17 -9.91
CA ILE A 160 -2.69 14.75 -9.10
C ILE A 160 -2.43 13.39 -8.44
N TRP A 161 -1.83 12.43 -9.16
CA TRP A 161 -1.49 11.12 -8.60
C TRP A 161 -0.42 11.20 -7.51
N LEU A 162 0.58 12.08 -7.63
CA LEU A 162 1.55 12.32 -6.57
C LEU A 162 0.92 12.92 -5.31
N LEU A 163 0.01 13.89 -5.48
CA LEU A 163 -0.74 14.49 -4.38
C LEU A 163 -1.68 13.46 -3.73
N PHE A 164 -2.36 12.65 -4.53
CA PHE A 164 -3.21 11.56 -4.04
C PHE A 164 -2.41 10.51 -3.27
N PHE A 165 -1.23 10.14 -3.77
CA PHE A 165 -0.31 9.24 -3.07
C PHE A 165 0.02 9.78 -1.67
N TYR A 166 0.46 11.04 -1.60
CA TYR A 166 0.80 11.68 -0.33
C TYR A 166 -0.42 11.77 0.59
N LEU A 167 -1.57 12.19 0.06
CA LEU A 167 -2.83 12.29 0.80
C LEU A 167 -3.21 10.97 1.47
N VAL A 168 -3.19 9.87 0.71
CA VAL A 168 -3.64 8.56 1.20
C VAL A 168 -2.55 7.88 2.02
N PHE A 169 -1.40 7.59 1.43
CA PHE A 169 -0.39 6.74 2.06
C PHE A 169 0.40 7.45 3.15
N HIS A 170 0.53 8.77 3.05
CA HIS A 170 1.24 9.54 4.05
C HIS A 170 0.32 10.20 5.06
N SER A 171 -0.67 11.00 4.64
CA SER A 171 -1.49 11.75 5.60
C SER A 171 -2.60 10.86 6.21
N LEU A 172 -3.45 10.22 5.40
CA LEU A 172 -4.60 9.44 5.87
C LEU A 172 -4.19 8.24 6.73
N LEU A 173 -3.30 7.37 6.23
CA LEU A 173 -2.89 6.17 6.98
C LEU A 173 -2.16 6.53 8.29
N ASN A 174 -1.43 7.65 8.34
CA ASN A 174 -0.83 8.11 9.59
C ASN A 174 -1.85 8.71 10.56
N VAL A 175 -2.89 9.38 10.09
CA VAL A 175 -4.00 9.82 10.96
C VAL A 175 -4.71 8.61 11.57
N ILE A 176 -5.10 7.64 10.73
CA ILE A 176 -5.78 6.41 11.18
C ILE A 176 -4.90 5.67 12.18
N GLY A 177 -3.62 5.46 11.84
CA GLY A 177 -2.71 4.78 12.75
C GLY A 177 -2.52 5.53 14.07
N GLU A 178 -2.53 6.87 14.08
CA GLU A 178 -2.30 7.65 15.31
C GLU A 178 -3.50 7.59 16.23
N ILE A 179 -4.70 7.68 15.68
CA ILE A 179 -5.96 7.53 16.42
C ILE A 179 -6.07 6.11 17.01
N LEU A 180 -5.59 5.09 16.29
CA LEU A 180 -5.63 3.69 16.71
C LEU A 180 -4.43 3.25 17.57
N TYR A 181 -3.51 4.16 17.91
CA TYR A 181 -2.26 3.83 18.60
C TYR A 181 -1.43 2.75 17.87
N PHE A 182 -1.55 2.65 16.55
CA PHE A 182 -0.82 1.69 15.72
C PHE A 182 0.65 2.12 15.61
N GLY A 183 1.60 1.22 15.82
CA GLY A 183 3.04 1.51 15.81
C GLY A 183 3.71 1.34 14.45
N ASP A 184 3.21 0.44 13.59
CA ASP A 184 3.83 0.15 12.30
C ASP A 184 3.42 1.20 11.25
N ARG A 185 4.23 2.25 11.08
CA ARG A 185 3.96 3.34 10.13
C ARG A 185 4.65 3.17 8.79
N PHE A 186 5.15 1.98 8.49
CA PHE A 186 5.86 1.72 7.25
C PHE A 186 4.89 1.37 6.10
N PHE A 187 4.16 2.38 5.63
CA PHE A 187 3.15 2.24 4.58
C PHE A 187 3.74 2.28 3.16
N TYR A 188 4.88 2.94 2.99
CA TYR A 188 5.60 3.05 1.73
C TYR A 188 7.11 3.25 2.00
N SER A 189 7.93 2.97 1.00
CA SER A 189 9.39 3.22 1.01
C SER A 189 9.74 4.26 -0.04
N ASP A 190 11.03 4.54 -0.20
CA ASP A 190 11.67 5.31 -1.27
C ASP A 190 11.43 4.76 -2.70
N TRP A 191 10.17 4.65 -3.11
CA TRP A 191 9.77 4.13 -4.43
C TRP A 191 10.18 5.08 -5.56
N TRP A 192 10.36 6.38 -5.29
CA TRP A 192 10.85 7.36 -6.25
C TRP A 192 12.30 7.11 -6.67
N ASN A 193 13.08 6.41 -5.84
CA ASN A 193 14.45 5.97 -6.14
C ASN A 193 14.49 4.52 -6.66
N ALA A 194 13.36 3.93 -7.03
CA ALA A 194 13.36 2.57 -7.55
C ALA A 194 14.09 2.50 -8.89
N GLU A 195 15.08 1.61 -8.98
CA GLU A 195 15.88 1.39 -10.20
C GLU A 195 15.28 0.31 -11.12
N SER A 196 14.18 -0.30 -10.72
CA SER A 196 13.46 -1.29 -11.52
C SER A 196 11.96 -1.24 -11.26
N VAL A 197 11.17 -1.61 -12.27
CA VAL A 197 9.71 -1.65 -12.17
C VAL A 197 9.23 -2.59 -11.04
N PRO A 198 9.79 -3.81 -10.84
CA PRO A 198 9.43 -4.64 -9.69
C PRO A 198 9.79 -4.01 -8.33
N ALA A 199 10.90 -3.27 -8.25
CA ALA A 199 11.27 -2.56 -7.04
C ALA A 199 10.27 -1.43 -6.72
N PHE A 200 9.79 -0.71 -7.74
CA PHE A 200 8.72 0.28 -7.57
C PHE A 200 7.45 -0.36 -6.97
N TRP A 201 6.95 -1.45 -7.58
CA TRP A 201 5.72 -2.11 -7.13
C TRP A 201 5.81 -2.71 -5.72
N SER A 202 7.01 -3.02 -5.23
CA SER A 202 7.20 -3.49 -3.85
C SER A 202 7.34 -2.38 -2.81
N LYS A 203 7.66 -1.15 -3.23
CA LYS A 203 7.90 0.01 -2.34
C LYS A 203 6.74 1.00 -2.26
N TRP A 204 5.89 1.08 -3.29
CA TRP A 204 4.79 2.06 -3.38
C TRP A 204 3.71 1.87 -2.30
N ASN A 205 3.11 0.68 -2.22
CA ASN A 205 2.02 0.37 -1.29
C ASN A 205 2.37 -0.90 -0.53
N ILE A 206 3.05 -0.72 0.59
CA ILE A 206 3.61 -1.82 1.38
C ILE A 206 2.51 -2.68 2.01
N PRO A 207 1.39 -2.14 2.54
CA PRO A 207 0.30 -2.97 3.05
C PRO A 207 -0.21 -3.99 2.02
N VAL A 208 -0.48 -3.55 0.79
CA VAL A 208 -0.94 -4.44 -0.30
C VAL A 208 0.18 -5.38 -0.74
N HIS A 209 1.42 -4.88 -0.86
CA HIS A 209 2.56 -5.73 -1.24
C HIS A 209 2.80 -6.85 -0.21
N ARG A 210 2.78 -6.54 1.09
CA ARG A 210 2.93 -7.54 2.16
C ARG A 210 1.79 -8.56 2.14
N PHE A 211 0.56 -8.11 1.93
CA PHE A 211 -0.60 -8.98 1.80
C PHE A 211 -0.45 -9.94 0.61
N ALA A 212 -0.18 -9.41 -0.58
CA ALA A 212 0.00 -10.21 -1.79
C ALA A 212 1.17 -11.18 -1.65
N ARG A 213 2.29 -10.74 -1.05
CA ARG A 213 3.44 -11.60 -0.82
C ARG A 213 3.12 -12.76 0.11
N ARG A 214 2.45 -12.49 1.24
CA ARG A 214 2.20 -13.49 2.30
C ARG A 214 1.05 -14.44 1.96
N HIS A 215 -0.04 -13.94 1.38
CA HIS A 215 -1.27 -14.71 1.20
C HIS A 215 -1.46 -15.26 -0.22
N ILE A 216 -0.71 -14.76 -1.20
CA ILE A 216 -0.84 -15.19 -2.60
C ILE A 216 0.50 -15.76 -3.09
N TYR A 217 1.55 -14.93 -3.13
CA TYR A 217 2.82 -15.29 -3.76
C TYR A 217 3.55 -16.46 -3.06
N ILE A 218 3.80 -16.38 -1.74
CA ILE A 218 4.51 -17.45 -1.01
C ILE A 218 3.74 -18.77 -1.05
N PRO A 219 2.40 -18.82 -0.83
CA PRO A 219 1.63 -20.04 -1.00
C PRO A 219 1.75 -20.65 -2.41
N LEU A 220 1.65 -19.84 -3.48
CA LEU A 220 1.81 -20.33 -4.85
C LEU A 220 3.19 -20.94 -5.10
N LEU A 221 4.26 -20.31 -4.59
CA LEU A 221 5.61 -20.87 -4.69
C LEU A 221 5.70 -22.22 -3.96
N ARG A 222 5.07 -22.35 -2.78
CA ARG A 222 5.02 -23.62 -2.02
C ARG A 222 4.21 -24.70 -2.73
N SER A 223 3.20 -24.31 -3.51
CA SER A 223 2.42 -25.21 -4.37
C SER A 223 3.14 -25.61 -5.67
N GLY A 224 4.40 -25.19 -5.88
CA GLY A 224 5.22 -25.58 -7.03
C GLY A 224 5.20 -24.62 -8.22
N PHE A 225 4.57 -23.45 -8.11
CA PHE A 225 4.58 -22.45 -9.18
C PHE A 225 5.97 -21.81 -9.32
N SER A 226 6.36 -21.48 -10.55
CA SER A 226 7.58 -20.70 -10.76
C SER A 226 7.44 -19.26 -10.27
N ARG A 227 8.57 -18.58 -10.00
CA ARG A 227 8.56 -17.16 -9.57
C ARG A 227 7.83 -16.26 -10.57
N PHE A 228 8.01 -16.51 -11.86
CA PHE A 228 7.33 -15.76 -12.92
C PHE A 228 5.82 -16.04 -12.91
N GLN A 229 5.40 -17.30 -12.82
CA GLN A 229 3.98 -17.66 -12.77
C GLN A 229 3.29 -17.08 -11.53
N ALA A 230 3.91 -17.19 -10.36
CA ALA A 230 3.37 -16.63 -9.12
C ALA A 230 3.27 -15.09 -9.20
N GLY A 231 4.27 -14.43 -9.79
CA GLY A 231 4.22 -12.98 -10.05
C GLY A 231 3.08 -12.62 -11.00
N LEU A 232 2.92 -13.33 -12.12
CA LEU A 232 1.85 -13.11 -13.09
C LEU A 232 0.46 -13.24 -12.44
N VAL A 233 0.25 -14.24 -11.59
CA VAL A 233 -1.02 -14.42 -10.85
C VAL A 233 -1.29 -13.23 -9.92
N VAL A 234 -0.28 -12.75 -9.19
CA VAL A 234 -0.43 -11.55 -8.34
C VAL A 234 -0.81 -10.32 -9.17
N PHE A 235 -0.16 -10.12 -10.33
CA PHE A 235 -0.48 -9.02 -11.24
C PHE A 235 -1.88 -9.16 -11.85
N MET A 236 -2.33 -10.36 -12.19
CA MET A 236 -3.68 -10.61 -12.70
C MET A 236 -4.76 -10.30 -11.66
N ILE A 237 -4.58 -10.74 -10.42
CA ILE A 237 -5.49 -10.42 -9.31
C ILE A 237 -5.52 -8.91 -9.08
N SER A 238 -4.34 -8.26 -9.11
CA SER A 238 -4.26 -6.80 -8.99
C SER A 238 -5.00 -6.09 -10.13
N ALA A 239 -4.80 -6.50 -11.38
CA ALA A 239 -5.47 -5.94 -12.55
C ALA A 239 -6.99 -6.05 -12.46
N PHE A 240 -7.50 -7.18 -11.98
CA PHE A 240 -8.92 -7.39 -11.74
C PHE A 240 -9.51 -6.38 -10.73
N PHE A 241 -8.84 -6.16 -9.60
CA PHE A 241 -9.29 -5.16 -8.63
C PHE A 241 -9.21 -3.73 -9.17
N HIS A 242 -8.17 -3.38 -9.94
CA HIS A 242 -8.08 -2.05 -10.56
C HIS A 242 -9.22 -1.81 -11.55
N GLU A 243 -9.58 -2.81 -12.36
CA GLU A 243 -10.73 -2.72 -13.27
C GLU A 243 -12.03 -2.50 -12.50
N ILE A 244 -12.27 -3.29 -11.45
CA ILE A 244 -13.49 -3.18 -10.63
C ILE A 244 -13.59 -1.80 -9.95
N LEU A 245 -12.49 -1.31 -9.38
CA LEU A 245 -12.46 -0.03 -8.66
C LEU A 245 -12.75 1.17 -9.57
N VAL A 246 -12.38 1.10 -10.85
CA VAL A 246 -12.62 2.19 -11.82
C VAL A 246 -13.95 2.01 -12.54
N SER A 247 -14.26 0.79 -12.98
CA SER A 247 -15.39 0.51 -13.87
C SER A 247 -16.73 0.49 -13.14
N ILE A 248 -16.80 0.08 -11.86
CA ILE A 248 -18.07 0.08 -11.10
C ILE A 248 -18.57 1.50 -10.80
N PRO A 249 -17.77 2.42 -10.21
CA PRO A 249 -18.26 3.77 -9.92
C PRO A 249 -18.67 4.55 -11.18
N LEU A 250 -17.94 4.34 -12.27
CA LEU A 250 -18.21 4.99 -13.56
C LEU A 250 -19.27 4.26 -14.39
N LYS A 251 -19.68 3.05 -13.99
CA LYS A 251 -20.60 2.16 -14.73
C LYS A 251 -20.15 1.89 -16.18
N MET A 252 -18.85 1.80 -16.42
CA MET A 252 -18.25 1.65 -17.74
C MET A 252 -17.21 0.53 -17.73
N LEU A 253 -17.51 -0.61 -18.38
CA LEU A 253 -16.59 -1.74 -18.47
C LEU A 253 -15.80 -1.69 -19.80
N ARG A 254 -14.62 -1.06 -19.80
CA ARG A 254 -13.76 -0.89 -20.99
C ARG A 254 -12.49 -1.77 -20.97
N PHE A 255 -12.12 -2.38 -19.85
CA PHE A 255 -10.89 -3.18 -19.65
C PHE A 255 -9.56 -2.45 -19.86
N TRP A 256 -9.53 -1.12 -19.97
CA TRP A 256 -8.27 -0.38 -20.15
C TRP A 256 -7.40 -0.41 -18.89
N ALA A 257 -7.98 -0.39 -17.70
CA ALA A 257 -7.23 -0.48 -16.45
C ALA A 257 -6.67 -1.90 -16.26
N PHE A 258 -7.44 -2.92 -16.63
CA PHE A 258 -6.98 -4.30 -16.64
C PHE A 258 -5.74 -4.51 -17.54
N PHE A 259 -5.85 -4.13 -18.82
CA PHE A 259 -4.75 -4.29 -19.77
C PHE A 259 -3.56 -3.37 -19.46
N GLY A 260 -3.83 -2.16 -18.98
CA GLY A 260 -2.80 -1.23 -18.52
C GLY A 260 -1.95 -1.83 -17.39
N MET A 261 -2.57 -2.48 -16.41
CA MET A 261 -1.84 -3.17 -15.34
C MET A 261 -1.08 -4.40 -15.85
N LEU A 262 -1.70 -5.22 -16.72
CA LEU A 262 -1.07 -6.42 -17.25
C LEU A 262 0.15 -6.10 -18.14
N SER A 263 0.10 -5.00 -18.90
CA SER A 263 1.19 -4.52 -19.75
C SER A 263 2.45 -4.11 -18.96
N GLN A 264 2.34 -3.88 -17.65
CA GLN A 264 3.49 -3.61 -16.79
C GLN A 264 4.43 -4.81 -16.67
N VAL A 265 3.93 -6.05 -16.83
CA VAL A 265 4.75 -7.27 -16.77
C VAL A 265 5.73 -7.35 -17.95
N PRO A 266 5.31 -7.31 -19.23
CA PRO A 266 6.24 -7.27 -20.35
C PRO A 266 7.09 -5.99 -20.34
N TYR A 267 6.55 -4.85 -19.90
CA TYR A 267 7.33 -3.63 -19.74
C TYR A 267 8.49 -3.81 -18.75
N ALA A 268 8.23 -4.36 -17.56
CA ALA A 268 9.25 -4.64 -16.57
C ALA A 268 10.35 -5.57 -17.11
N TYR A 269 9.95 -6.58 -17.90
CA TYR A 269 10.90 -7.47 -18.56
C TYR A 269 11.78 -6.72 -19.57
N ILE A 270 11.20 -5.89 -20.43
CA ILE A 270 11.93 -5.08 -21.41
C ILE A 270 12.90 -4.12 -20.70
N VAL A 271 12.45 -3.41 -19.67
CA VAL A 271 13.29 -2.49 -18.90
C VAL A 271 14.47 -3.24 -18.25
N SER A 272 14.23 -4.43 -17.70
CA SER A 272 15.32 -5.24 -17.12
C SER A 272 16.35 -5.73 -18.15
N ARG A 273 15.95 -5.86 -19.43
CA ARG A 273 16.85 -6.20 -20.53
C ARG A 273 17.62 -4.99 -21.06
N LEU A 274 16.99 -3.83 -21.11
CA LEU A 274 17.60 -2.58 -21.59
C LEU A 274 18.55 -1.97 -20.54
N PHE A 275 18.21 -2.10 -19.26
CA PHE A 275 19.00 -1.57 -18.15
C PHE A 275 19.31 -2.67 -17.11
N PRO A 276 20.19 -3.65 -17.44
CA PRO A 276 20.47 -4.79 -16.55
C PRO A 276 21.09 -4.38 -15.21
N SER A 277 21.92 -3.33 -15.22
CA SER A 277 22.60 -2.81 -14.03
C SER A 277 21.71 -1.93 -13.16
N GLY A 278 20.46 -1.67 -13.56
CA GLY A 278 19.61 -0.70 -12.89
C GLY A 278 20.15 0.73 -13.01
N GLY A 279 20.16 1.46 -11.90
CA GLY A 279 20.59 2.86 -11.83
C GLY A 279 19.62 3.86 -12.47
N GLN A 280 20.17 4.96 -12.97
CA GLN A 280 19.41 6.10 -13.48
C GLN A 280 18.51 5.74 -14.68
N GLY A 281 18.96 4.84 -15.57
CA GLY A 281 18.16 4.41 -16.72
C GLY A 281 16.91 3.62 -16.32
N GLY A 282 17.06 2.71 -15.36
CA GLY A 282 15.92 1.99 -14.79
C GLY A 282 14.98 2.89 -13.99
N ASN A 283 15.52 3.87 -13.26
CA ASN A 283 14.72 4.89 -12.56
C ASN A 283 13.93 5.77 -13.53
N LEU A 284 14.56 6.24 -14.61
CA LEU A 284 13.88 7.00 -15.67
C LEU A 284 12.73 6.19 -16.28
N ALA A 285 12.94 4.89 -16.54
CA ALA A 285 11.89 4.01 -17.02
C ALA A 285 10.71 3.92 -16.01
N VAL A 286 10.99 3.82 -14.72
CA VAL A 286 9.94 3.86 -13.67
C VAL A 286 9.14 5.17 -13.75
N TRP A 287 9.80 6.33 -13.85
CA TRP A 287 9.09 7.61 -13.96
C TRP A 287 8.27 7.72 -15.25
N LEU A 288 8.78 7.23 -16.38
CA LEU A 288 8.05 7.21 -17.65
C LEU A 288 6.76 6.39 -17.55
N THR A 289 6.78 5.22 -16.92
CA THR A 289 5.55 4.41 -16.72
C THR A 289 4.58 5.07 -15.73
N LEU A 290 5.06 5.85 -14.76
CA LEU A 290 4.19 6.62 -13.85
C LEU A 290 3.50 7.82 -14.51
N ILE A 291 4.09 8.35 -15.58
CA ILE A 291 3.52 9.49 -16.33
C ILE A 291 2.57 8.99 -17.43
N ILE A 292 3.00 7.99 -18.21
CA ILE A 292 2.31 7.55 -19.44
C ILE A 292 1.54 6.23 -19.25
N GLY A 293 1.86 5.46 -18.21
CA GLY A 293 1.30 4.12 -18.01
C GLY A 293 -0.08 4.14 -17.34
N GLN A 294 -0.19 3.43 -16.21
CA GLN A 294 -1.49 3.13 -15.60
C GLN A 294 -2.33 4.34 -15.21
N PRO A 295 -1.76 5.43 -14.66
CA PRO A 295 -2.52 6.65 -14.37
C PRO A 295 -3.26 7.25 -15.57
N LEU A 296 -2.68 7.13 -16.76
CA LEU A 296 -3.27 7.66 -17.99
C LEU A 296 -4.45 6.80 -18.47
N ALA A 297 -4.36 5.48 -18.29
CA ALA A 297 -5.47 4.57 -18.57
C ALA A 297 -6.71 4.92 -17.73
N ILE A 298 -6.53 5.26 -16.46
CA ILE A 298 -7.62 5.69 -15.55
C ILE A 298 -8.20 7.04 -16.01
N LEU A 299 -7.34 7.98 -16.43
CA LEU A 299 -7.81 9.26 -16.98
C LEU A 299 -8.65 9.08 -18.24
N ALA A 300 -8.33 8.10 -19.09
CA ALA A 300 -9.11 7.80 -20.28
C ALA A 300 -10.55 7.38 -19.93
N TYR A 301 -10.76 6.61 -18.84
CA TYR A 301 -12.12 6.34 -18.34
C TYR A 301 -12.84 7.62 -17.92
N PHE A 302 -12.16 8.49 -17.16
CA PHE A 302 -12.76 9.73 -16.68
C PHE A 302 -13.13 10.66 -17.85
N HIS A 303 -12.26 10.77 -18.84
CA HIS A 303 -12.52 11.53 -20.06
C HIS A 303 -13.77 11.01 -20.78
N ASP A 304 -13.87 9.71 -21.01
CA ASP A 304 -15.02 9.15 -21.72
C ASP A 304 -16.31 9.27 -20.91
N TYR A 305 -16.26 9.09 -19.59
CA TYR A 305 -17.39 9.36 -18.70
C TYR A 305 -17.83 10.83 -18.80
N PHE A 306 -16.87 11.76 -18.75
CA PHE A 306 -17.14 13.19 -18.84
C PHE A 306 -17.80 13.55 -20.18
N ILE A 307 -17.30 13.02 -21.28
CA ILE A 307 -17.88 13.28 -22.60
C ILE A 307 -19.27 12.68 -22.73
N ILE A 308 -19.50 11.44 -22.27
CA ILE A 308 -20.82 10.79 -22.39
C ILE A 308 -21.90 11.54 -21.60
N HIS A 309 -21.56 12.10 -20.44
CA HIS A 309 -22.55 12.71 -19.53
C HIS A 309 -22.63 14.24 -19.58
N TYR A 310 -21.55 14.92 -19.94
CA TYR A 310 -21.47 16.38 -19.90
C TYR A 310 -21.23 17.02 -21.27
N ASN A 311 -20.96 16.23 -22.32
CA ASN A 311 -20.90 16.80 -23.66
C ASN A 311 -22.31 17.04 -24.20
N VAL A 312 -22.83 18.22 -23.90
CA VAL A 312 -23.98 18.89 -24.52
C VAL A 312 -23.58 19.31 -25.95
N GLY A 313 -23.22 18.33 -26.79
CA GLY A 313 -22.95 18.51 -28.22
C GLY A 313 -24.11 18.08 -29.12
N GLY A 314 -25.28 17.83 -28.52
CA GLY A 314 -26.51 17.45 -29.19
C GLY A 314 -27.69 18.31 -28.71
N MET A 315 -27.62 19.61 -28.99
CA MET A 315 -28.77 20.48 -29.20
C MET A 315 -28.41 21.48 -30.30
#